data_AF-A0AAW6XQ43-F1
#
_entry.id   AF-A0AAW6XQ43-F1
#
_cell.length_a   1.000
_cell.length_b   1.000
_cell.length_c   1.000
_cell.angle_alpha   90.00
_cell.angle_beta   90.00
_cell.angle_gamma   90.00
#
_symmetry.space_group_name_H-M   'P 1'
#
loop_
_entity.id
_entity.type
_entity.pdbx_description
1 polymer ?
#
loop_
_entity_poly.entity_id
_entity_poly.type
_entity_poly.pdbx_seq_one_letter_code
_entity_poly.pdbx_strand_id
1 'polypeptide(L)'
;MEAKTGKELLGAIHDNENMERLNRLKGTDSLAVWCSDNLYIISNSEMESDFHTPAEFLKYRLNLLGTSDFCDEIDTTEKNFFEEVLDAIDNEWTDDYIQEILTECYHMEDLSNE
;
A
#
# COMPACT_ATOMS: atom_id res chain seq x y z
N MET A 1 -0.96 -0.14 -22.91
CA MET A 1 -1.04 1.09 -22.10
C MET A 1 0.31 1.19 -21.43
N GLU A 2 1.08 2.26 -21.66
CA GLU A 2 2.41 2.40 -21.03
C GLU A 2 2.23 2.62 -19.53
N ALA A 3 2.91 1.81 -18.72
CA ALA A 3 2.97 1.98 -17.27
C ALA A 3 3.75 3.27 -16.96
N LYS A 4 3.11 4.21 -16.28
CA LYS A 4 3.76 5.46 -15.86
C LYS A 4 4.73 5.16 -14.73
N THR A 5 5.90 5.78 -14.78
CA THR A 5 6.92 5.68 -13.73
C THR A 5 6.44 6.36 -12.45
N GLY A 6 6.92 5.94 -11.27
CA GLY A 6 6.53 6.54 -9.97
C GLY A 6 6.75 8.07 -9.91
N LYS A 7 7.68 8.61 -10.69
CA LYS A 7 7.90 10.05 -10.85
C LYS A 7 6.79 10.76 -11.64
N GLU A 8 6.16 10.08 -12.59
CA GLU A 8 5.04 10.58 -13.37
C GLU A 8 3.71 10.50 -12.60
N LEU A 9 3.57 9.54 -11.68
CA LEU A 9 2.47 9.51 -10.70
C LEU A 9 2.60 10.64 -9.69
N LEU A 10 3.80 10.89 -9.14
CA LEU A 10 4.08 12.06 -8.28
C LEU A 10 3.85 13.39 -9.02
N GLY A 11 4.17 13.46 -10.32
CA GLY A 11 3.86 14.61 -11.16
C GLY A 11 2.36 14.80 -11.41
N ALA A 12 1.60 13.71 -11.57
CA ALA A 12 0.15 13.74 -11.74
C ALA A 12 -0.62 14.11 -10.46
N ILE A 13 -0.04 13.83 -9.28
CA ILE A 13 -0.53 14.35 -7.98
C ILE A 13 -0.40 15.88 -7.92
N HIS A 14 0.58 16.45 -8.62
CA HIS A 14 0.79 17.90 -8.69
C HIS A 14 -0.07 18.61 -9.75
N ASP A 15 -0.41 17.92 -10.85
CA ASP A 15 -1.18 18.44 -11.98
C ASP A 15 -2.55 17.76 -12.07
N ASN A 16 -3.48 18.12 -11.19
CA ASN A 16 -4.90 18.26 -11.56
C ASN A 16 -5.70 18.84 -10.41
N GLU A 17 -6.62 19.72 -10.78
CA GLU A 17 -7.62 20.42 -9.98
C GLU A 17 -8.60 19.49 -9.19
N ASN A 18 -8.29 18.20 -9.04
CA ASN A 18 -9.14 17.16 -8.45
C ASN A 18 -8.48 16.32 -7.35
N MET A 19 -7.19 16.49 -7.08
CA MET A 19 -6.60 16.00 -5.85
C MET A 19 -6.06 17.22 -5.12
N GLU A 20 -6.93 17.87 -4.32
CA GLU A 20 -6.41 18.40 -3.06
C GLU A 20 -5.64 17.23 -2.48
N ARG A 21 -4.30 17.36 -2.43
CA ARG A 21 -3.42 16.43 -1.71
C ARG A 21 -4.19 16.01 -0.46
N LEU A 22 -4.09 14.75 -0.03
CA LEU A 22 -4.75 14.24 1.17
C LEU A 22 -4.39 15.03 2.46
N ASN A 23 -3.93 16.27 2.38
CA ASN A 23 -4.01 17.40 3.32
C ASN A 23 -5.04 17.23 4.44
N ARG A 24 -6.25 16.72 4.18
CA ARG A 24 -7.21 16.43 5.27
C ARG A 24 -6.73 15.36 6.26
N LEU A 25 -5.98 14.37 5.78
CA LEU A 25 -5.32 13.28 6.51
C LEU A 25 -3.85 13.58 6.83
N LYS A 26 -3.33 14.73 6.44
CA LYS A 26 -1.95 15.11 6.76
C LYS A 26 -1.81 15.43 8.24
N GLY A 27 -0.74 14.96 8.87
CA GLY A 27 -0.54 14.95 10.32
C GLY A 27 -1.32 13.85 11.04
N THR A 28 -1.92 12.90 10.31
CA THR A 28 -2.56 11.71 10.90
C THR A 28 -1.64 10.50 10.77
N ASP A 29 -1.83 9.52 11.65
CA ASP A 29 -1.14 8.24 11.61
C ASP A 29 -1.74 7.34 10.49
N SER A 30 -1.53 7.77 9.25
CA SER A 30 -2.07 7.14 8.05
C SER A 30 -1.00 7.00 6.97
N LEU A 31 -1.09 5.92 6.22
CA LEU A 31 -0.24 5.64 5.06
C LEU A 31 -1.08 5.74 3.79
N ALA A 32 -0.59 6.49 2.80
CA ALA A 32 -1.10 6.46 1.44
C ALA A 32 -0.29 5.45 0.63
N VAL A 33 -0.94 4.38 0.17
CA VAL A 33 -0.33 3.29 -0.59
C VAL A 33 -0.82 3.33 -2.03
N TRP A 34 0.08 3.66 -2.96
CA TRP A 34 -0.20 3.61 -4.38
C TRP A 34 0.14 2.25 -4.96
N CYS A 35 -0.86 1.61 -5.56
CA CYS A 35 -0.73 0.38 -6.30
C CYS A 35 -1.22 0.58 -7.74
N SER A 36 -0.27 0.61 -8.68
CA SER A 36 -0.55 0.98 -10.07
C SER A 36 -1.28 2.34 -10.13
N ASP A 37 -2.49 2.38 -10.71
CA ASP A 37 -3.30 3.60 -10.84
C ASP A 37 -4.25 3.83 -9.65
N ASN A 38 -4.24 2.96 -8.63
CA ASN A 38 -5.14 3.04 -7.47
C ASN A 38 -4.40 3.54 -6.24
N LEU A 39 -5.08 4.38 -5.45
CA LEU A 39 -4.63 4.84 -4.14
C LEU A 39 -5.48 4.18 -3.06
N TYR A 40 -4.81 3.67 -2.03
CA TYR A 40 -5.44 3.10 -0.83
C TYR A 40 -4.91 3.81 0.41
N ILE A 41 -5.78 3.99 1.41
CA ILE A 41 -5.45 4.57 2.70
C ILE A 41 -5.43 3.48 3.76
N ILE A 42 -4.34 3.42 4.53
CA ILE A 42 -4.20 2.56 5.70
C ILE A 42 -4.11 3.45 6.92
N SER A 43 -5.04 3.31 7.86
CA SER A 43 -5.17 4.15 9.04
C SER A 43 -6.02 3.47 10.09
N ASN A 44 -5.64 3.63 11.35
CA ASN A 44 -6.45 3.17 12.48
C ASN A 44 -7.71 4.04 12.72
N SER A 45 -7.96 5.04 11.86
CA SER A 45 -9.21 5.80 11.84
C SER A 45 -10.33 5.00 11.16
N GLU A 46 -11.44 4.77 11.88
CA GLU A 46 -12.66 4.17 11.30
C GLU A 46 -13.31 5.06 10.23
N MET A 47 -12.99 6.35 10.22
CA MET A 47 -13.47 7.28 9.21
C MET A 47 -12.34 7.58 8.22
N GLU A 48 -12.62 7.41 6.94
CA GLU A 48 -11.75 7.79 5.80
C GLU A 48 -10.61 6.83 5.45
N SER A 49 -10.48 5.68 6.14
CA SER A 49 -9.53 4.62 5.78
C SER A 49 -10.15 3.53 4.91
N ASP A 50 -9.36 2.98 3.99
CA ASP A 50 -9.74 1.76 3.26
C ASP A 50 -9.39 0.49 4.06
N PHE A 51 -8.32 0.57 4.86
CA PHE A 51 -7.82 -0.54 5.69
C PHE A 51 -7.34 -0.04 7.06
N HIS A 52 -7.48 -0.84 8.10
CA HIS A 52 -7.00 -0.48 9.43
C HIS A 52 -5.55 -0.88 9.68
N THR A 53 -5.05 -1.86 8.93
CA THR A 53 -3.67 -2.34 9.04
C THR A 53 -3.04 -2.63 7.67
N PRO A 54 -1.70 -2.57 7.57
CA PRO A 54 -0.95 -3.11 6.43
C PRO A 54 -1.33 -4.54 6.06
N ALA A 55 -1.58 -5.37 7.07
CA ALA A 55 -1.98 -6.78 6.92
C ALA A 55 -3.32 -6.93 6.18
N GLU A 56 -4.32 -6.11 6.54
CA GLU A 56 -5.63 -6.11 5.87
C GLU A 56 -5.51 -5.73 4.40
N PHE A 57 -4.70 -4.71 4.09
CA PHE A 57 -4.42 -4.31 2.71
C PHE A 57 -3.79 -5.45 1.90
N LEU A 58 -2.75 -6.11 2.42
CA LEU A 58 -2.10 -7.22 1.73
C LEU A 58 -3.04 -8.42 1.53
N LYS A 59 -3.84 -8.77 2.54
CA LYS A 59 -4.89 -9.80 2.43
C LYS A 59 -5.90 -9.46 1.34
N TYR A 60 -6.31 -8.20 1.25
CA TYR A 60 -7.20 -7.73 0.19
C TYR A 60 -6.55 -7.86 -1.20
N ARG A 61 -5.31 -7.37 -1.38
CA ARG A 61 -4.57 -7.46 -2.65
C ARG A 61 -4.42 -8.90 -3.11
N LEU A 62 -4.05 -9.80 -2.20
CA LEU A 62 -3.97 -11.22 -2.48
C LEU A 62 -5.31 -11.80 -2.93
N ASN A 63 -6.40 -11.53 -2.21
CA ASN A 63 -7.71 -12.06 -2.56
C ASN A 63 -8.20 -11.53 -3.91
N LEU A 64 -7.82 -10.31 -4.28
CA LEU A 64 -8.18 -9.67 -5.53
C LEU A 64 -7.41 -10.27 -6.72
N LEU A 65 -6.09 -10.44 -6.58
CA LEU A 65 -5.19 -10.85 -7.65
C LEU A 65 -5.03 -12.37 -7.77
N GLY A 66 -5.19 -13.09 -6.67
CA GLY A 66 -4.74 -14.48 -6.54
C GLY A 66 -3.22 -14.58 -6.37
N THR A 67 -2.75 -15.76 -5.95
CA THR A 67 -1.36 -15.95 -5.52
C THR A 67 -0.32 -15.63 -6.59
N SER A 68 -0.54 -16.03 -7.85
CA SER A 68 0.46 -15.83 -8.92
C SER A 68 0.71 -14.35 -9.19
N ASP A 69 -0.36 -13.59 -9.45
CA ASP A 69 -0.26 -12.19 -9.82
C ASP A 69 0.16 -11.33 -8.61
N PHE A 70 -0.21 -11.74 -7.39
CA PHE A 70 0.28 -11.11 -6.17
C PHE A 70 1.78 -11.33 -5.96
N CYS A 71 2.28 -12.55 -6.22
CA CYS A 71 3.71 -12.85 -6.19
C CYS A 71 4.49 -11.97 -7.20
N ASP A 72 3.98 -11.85 -8.42
CA ASP A 72 4.58 -10.96 -9.44
C ASP A 72 4.52 -9.48 -9.02
N GLU A 73 3.44 -9.04 -8.35
CA GLU A 73 3.27 -7.66 -7.86
C GLU A 73 4.27 -7.31 -6.74
N ILE A 74 4.58 -8.26 -5.84
CA ILE A 74 5.57 -8.06 -4.77
C ILE A 74 6.98 -8.51 -5.16
N ASP A 75 7.24 -8.70 -6.46
CA ASP A 75 8.51 -9.16 -7.06
C ASP A 75 9.09 -10.42 -6.37
N THR A 76 8.22 -11.34 -5.94
CA THR A 76 8.63 -12.62 -5.35
C THR A 76 8.24 -13.78 -6.24
N THR A 77 9.17 -14.71 -6.42
CA THR A 77 8.88 -15.99 -7.11
C THR A 77 8.83 -17.17 -6.14
N GLU A 78 9.01 -16.90 -4.84
CA GLU A 78 9.17 -17.93 -3.82
C GLU A 78 7.88 -18.18 -3.03
N LYS A 79 7.34 -19.40 -3.15
CA LYS A 79 6.17 -19.86 -2.39
C LYS A 79 6.38 -19.77 -0.88
N ASN A 80 7.61 -19.97 -0.41
CA ASN A 80 7.94 -19.91 1.02
C ASN A 80 7.86 -18.49 1.55
N PHE A 81 8.37 -17.51 0.80
CA PHE A 81 8.23 -16.10 1.16
C PHE A 81 6.75 -15.71 1.29
N PHE A 82 5.90 -16.16 0.36
CA PHE A 82 4.47 -15.91 0.46
C PHE A 82 3.81 -16.57 1.68
N GLU A 83 4.18 -17.80 2.02
CA GLU A 83 3.71 -18.46 3.25
C GLU A 83 4.20 -17.74 4.51
N GLU A 84 5.43 -17.22 4.51
CA GLU A 84 5.96 -16.38 5.60
C GLU A 84 5.21 -15.05 5.73
N VAL A 85 4.88 -14.40 4.62
CA VAL A 85 4.05 -13.19 4.61
C VAL A 85 2.65 -13.48 5.12
N LEU A 86 2.02 -14.58 4.67
CA LEU A 86 0.71 -14.98 5.17
C LEU A 86 0.74 -15.31 6.66
N ASP A 87 1.73 -16.06 7.12
CA ASP A 87 1.91 -16.36 8.54
C ASP A 87 2.17 -15.07 9.33
N ALA A 88 2.96 -14.13 8.82
CA ALA A 88 3.20 -12.84 9.46
C ALA A 88 1.89 -12.05 9.61
N ILE A 89 1.07 -12.03 8.57
CA ILE A 89 -0.24 -11.36 8.56
C ILE A 89 -1.25 -12.07 9.50
N ASP A 90 -1.28 -13.41 9.53
CA ASP A 90 -2.20 -14.18 10.36
C ASP A 90 -1.82 -14.20 11.84
N ASN A 91 -0.53 -14.03 12.15
CA ASN A 91 -0.02 -13.95 13.51
C ASN A 91 0.18 -12.50 14.01
N GLU A 92 -0.34 -11.50 13.29
CA GLU A 92 -0.19 -10.07 13.63
C GLU A 92 1.27 -9.69 13.94
N TRP A 93 2.22 -10.19 13.13
CA TRP A 93 3.63 -9.85 13.27
C TRP A 93 3.84 -8.34 13.11
N THR A 94 4.96 -7.87 13.65
CA THR A 94 5.27 -6.45 13.81
C THR A 94 5.04 -5.67 12.51
N ASP A 95 4.27 -4.58 12.62
CA ASP A 95 3.97 -3.65 11.53
C ASP A 95 5.20 -3.27 10.72
N ASP A 96 6.40 -3.21 11.35
CA ASP A 96 7.69 -2.96 10.71
C ASP A 96 8.00 -3.89 9.52
N TYR A 97 7.79 -5.20 9.63
CA TYR A 97 8.10 -6.16 8.56
C TYR A 97 7.11 -6.04 7.39
N ILE A 98 5.82 -5.84 7.71
CA ILE A 98 4.79 -5.64 6.71
C ILE A 98 4.98 -4.29 6.01
N GLN A 99 5.38 -3.25 6.76
CA GLN A 99 5.72 -1.93 6.23
C GLN A 99 6.96 -1.98 5.35
N GLU A 100 7.96 -2.80 5.67
CA GLU A 100 9.13 -3.03 4.81
C GLU A 100 8.68 -3.59 3.45
N ILE A 101 7.87 -4.66 3.45
CA ILE A 101 7.30 -5.22 2.21
C ILE A 101 6.51 -4.17 1.44
N LEU A 102 5.67 -3.39 2.13
CA LEU A 102 4.91 -2.35 1.47
C LEU A 102 5.80 -1.26 0.86
N THR A 103 6.94 -0.96 1.49
CA THR A 103 7.90 0.05 0.99
C THR A 103 8.64 -0.45 -0.23
N GLU A 104 8.98 -1.74 -0.26
CA GLU A 104 9.67 -2.36 -1.39
C GLU A 104 8.76 -2.52 -2.60
N CYS A 105 7.50 -2.92 -2.38
CA CYS A 105 6.59 -3.33 -3.44
C CYS A 105 5.63 -2.21 -3.89
N TYR A 106 5.33 -1.26 -3.02
CA TYR A 106 4.37 -0.18 -3.29
C TYR A 106 4.99 1.19 -3.04
N HIS A 107 4.43 2.20 -3.70
CA HIS A 107 4.82 3.57 -3.43
C HIS A 107 4.03 4.08 -2.23
N MET A 108 4.71 4.24 -1.10
CA MET A 108 4.11 4.74 0.13
C MET A 108 4.46 6.21 0.39
N GLU A 109 3.46 6.99 0.77
CA GLU A 109 3.62 8.33 1.37
C GLU A 109 3.12 8.26 2.82
N ASP A 110 4.02 8.48 3.77
CA ASP A 110 3.68 8.67 5.18
C ASP A 110 3.02 10.05 5.35
N LEU A 111 1.78 10.06 5.83
CA LEU A 111 1.01 11.28 6.02
C LEU A 111 1.18 11.85 7.43
N SER A 112 1.95 11.22 8.32
CA SER A 112 2.09 11.60 9.73
C SER A 112 2.91 12.87 9.97
N ASN A 113 3.70 13.34 8.99
CA ASN A 113 4.61 14.48 9.19
C ASN A 113 4.58 15.53 8.06
N GLU A 114 4.05 16.72 8.38
CA GLU A 114 4.71 18.04 8.17
C GLU A 114 4.54 18.89 9.43
#